data_AF-A0A1I5SQT2-F1
#
_entry.id   AF-A0A1I5SQT2-F1
#
_cell.length_a   1.000
_cell.length_b   1.000
_cell.length_c   1.000
_cell.angle_alpha   90.00
_cell.angle_beta   90.00
_cell.angle_gamma   90.00
#
_symmetry.space_group_name_H-M   'P 1'
#
loop_
_entity.id
_entity.type
_entity.pdbx_description
1 polymer ?
#
loop_
_entity_poly.entity_id
_entity_poly.type
_entity_poly.pdbx_seq_one_letter_code
_entity_poly.pdbx_strand_id
1 'polypeptide(L)'
;MTIPRKIHLELNALITSECEHLQVVWVYILDEPEAALSPTRQLSVLSRMHQLVKANSQFIIATHSPILMAYPGARIYQIDQSGINQIKYEDTEHYQVTKAFLNNPAPMLAQLFSD
;
A
#
# COMPACT_ATOMS: atom_id res chain seq x y z
N MET A 1 -1.92 9.74 -34.63
CA MET A 1 -2.88 10.85 -34.59
C MET A 1 -2.79 11.46 -33.21
N THR A 2 -1.97 12.50 -33.05
CA THR A 2 -1.61 13.08 -31.76
C THR A 2 -2.65 14.10 -31.36
N ILE A 3 -3.31 13.88 -30.23
CA ILE A 3 -4.25 14.85 -29.66
C ILE A 3 -3.45 16.10 -29.25
N PRO A 4 -3.79 17.30 -29.75
CA PRO A 4 -3.02 18.50 -29.48
C PRO A 4 -3.03 18.84 -27.98
N ARG A 5 -1.85 19.18 -27.42
CA ARG A 5 -1.62 19.51 -26.00
C ARG A 5 -2.61 20.52 -25.38
N LYS A 6 -3.29 21.34 -26.20
CA LYS A 6 -4.33 22.27 -25.73
C LYS A 6 -5.56 21.56 -25.16
N ILE A 7 -5.98 20.42 -25.73
CA ILE A 7 -7.17 19.68 -25.27
C ILE A 7 -6.90 19.02 -23.90
N HIS A 8 -5.65 18.65 -23.61
CA HIS A 8 -5.29 18.04 -22.32
C HIS A 8 -5.23 19.04 -21.17
N LEU A 9 -4.89 20.30 -21.45
CA LEU A 9 -4.88 21.38 -20.47
C LEU A 9 -6.29 21.92 -20.19
N GLU A 10 -7.15 22.00 -21.21
CA GLU A 10 -8.53 22.47 -21.01
C GLU A 10 -9.38 21.48 -20.21
N LEU A 11 -9.22 20.16 -20.37
CA LEU A 11 -9.94 19.20 -19.53
C LEU A 11 -9.50 19.24 -18.05
N ASN A 12 -8.19 19.38 -17.78
CA ASN A 12 -7.70 19.54 -16.40
C ASN A 12 -8.14 20.88 -15.81
N ALA A 13 -8.20 21.96 -16.60
CA ALA A 13 -8.68 23.25 -16.15
C ALA A 13 -10.20 23.26 -15.89
N LEU A 14 -11.00 22.56 -16.70
CA LEU A 14 -12.45 22.40 -16.51
C LEU A 14 -12.77 21.56 -15.26
N ILE A 15 -12.04 20.45 -15.03
CA ILE A 15 -12.21 19.64 -13.81
C ILE A 15 -11.74 20.41 -12.57
N THR A 16 -10.70 21.25 -12.67
CA THR A 16 -10.20 22.04 -11.54
C THR A 16 -11.13 23.21 -11.22
N SER A 17 -11.66 23.90 -12.23
CA SER A 17 -12.55 25.06 -12.10
C SER A 17 -13.91 24.73 -11.47
N GLU A 18 -14.54 23.60 -11.85
CA GLU A 18 -15.83 23.21 -11.24
C GLU A 18 -15.68 22.52 -9.87
N CYS A 19 -14.47 22.12 -9.48
CA CYS A 19 -14.22 21.41 -8.21
C CYS A 19 -13.64 22.27 -7.08
N GLU A 20 -13.37 23.57 -7.27
CA GLU A 20 -12.78 24.42 -6.22
C GLU A 20 -13.63 24.52 -4.93
N HIS A 21 -14.91 24.12 -4.98
CA HIS A 21 -15.80 24.03 -3.82
C HIS A 21 -16.18 22.59 -3.41
N LEU A 22 -15.70 21.58 -4.12
CA LEU A 22 -15.94 20.19 -3.79
C LEU A 22 -14.70 19.62 -3.12
N GLN A 23 -14.76 19.36 -1.81
CA GLN A 23 -13.82 18.44 -1.15
C GLN A 23 -14.05 17.03 -1.72
N VAL A 24 -13.50 16.76 -2.90
CA VAL A 24 -13.58 15.44 -3.53
C VAL A 24 -12.73 14.47 -2.72
N VAL A 25 -13.40 13.56 -2.03
CA VAL A 25 -12.80 12.48 -1.26
C VAL A 25 -12.72 11.24 -2.15
N TRP A 26 -11.53 10.64 -2.23
CA TRP A 26 -11.30 9.43 -3.00
C TRP A 26 -11.23 8.20 -2.10
N VAL A 27 -11.77 7.09 -2.59
CA VAL A 27 -11.58 5.76 -2.00
C VAL A 27 -10.75 4.94 -2.97
N TYR A 28 -9.55 4.55 -2.54
CA TYR A 28 -8.63 3.71 -3.31
C TYR A 28 -8.74 2.26 -2.83
N ILE A 29 -8.97 1.35 -3.77
CA ILE A 29 -8.93 -0.10 -3.52
C ILE A 29 -7.76 -0.65 -4.35
N LEU A 30 -6.76 -1.21 -3.68
CA LEU A 30 -5.54 -1.71 -4.30
C LEU A 30 -5.35 -3.19 -3.96
N ASP A 31 -4.99 -3.97 -4.96
CA ASP A 31 -4.65 -5.38 -4.80
C ASP A 31 -3.17 -5.57 -5.13
N GLU A 32 -2.41 -6.04 -4.14
CA GLU A 32 -0.96 -6.26 -4.18
C GLU A 32 -0.15 -5.15 -4.91
N PRO A 33 -0.29 -3.87 -4.53
CA PRO A 33 0.39 -2.76 -5.22
C PRO A 33 1.93 -2.87 -5.17
N GLU A 34 2.49 -3.70 -4.29
CA GLU A 34 3.91 -3.99 -4.14
C GLU A 34 4.49 -4.95 -5.19
N ALA A 35 3.68 -5.74 -5.90
CA ALA A 35 4.15 -6.89 -6.69
C ALA A 35 5.22 -6.53 -7.75
N ALA A 36 5.19 -5.30 -8.26
CA ALA A 36 6.15 -4.77 -9.25
C ALA A 36 7.10 -3.69 -8.66
N LEU A 37 7.15 -3.54 -7.34
CA LEU A 37 7.85 -2.46 -6.66
C LEU A 37 9.03 -2.98 -5.82
N SER A 38 10.20 -2.39 -6.02
CA SER A 38 11.30 -2.52 -5.07
C SER A 38 10.93 -1.92 -3.71
N PRO A 39 11.59 -2.33 -2.60
CA PRO A 39 11.32 -1.78 -1.27
C PRO A 39 11.33 -0.25 -1.21
N THR A 40 12.29 0.40 -1.87
CA THR A 40 12.37 1.87 -1.96
C THR A 40 11.15 2.47 -2.66
N ARG A 41 10.62 1.82 -3.70
CA ARG A 41 9.41 2.29 -4.39
C ARG A 41 8.15 2.10 -3.52
N GLN A 42 8.11 1.07 -2.68
CA GLN A 42 7.03 0.89 -1.71
C GLN A 42 7.03 2.02 -0.65
N LEU A 43 8.21 2.48 -0.20
CA LEU A 43 8.32 3.66 0.66
C LEU A 43 7.80 4.94 -0.01
N SER A 44 8.06 5.12 -1.31
CA SER A 44 7.48 6.23 -2.08
C SER A 44 5.96 6.15 -2.17
N VAL A 45 5.40 4.95 -2.31
CA VAL A 45 3.94 4.71 -2.28
C VAL A 45 3.37 5.11 -0.91
N LEU A 46 3.98 4.69 0.20
CA LEU A 46 3.55 5.11 1.55
C LEU A 46 3.52 6.63 1.71
N SER A 47 4.58 7.32 1.25
CA SER A 47 4.66 8.78 1.31
C SER A 47 3.51 9.43 0.53
N ARG A 48 3.21 8.92 -0.67
CA ARG A 48 2.10 9.42 -1.49
C ARG A 48 0.74 9.11 -0.87
N MET A 49 0.53 7.90 -0.36
CA MET A 49 -0.67 7.53 0.37
C MET A 49 -0.90 8.46 1.55
N HIS A 50 0.15 8.76 2.33
CA HIS A 50 0.04 9.65 3.49
C HIS A 50 -0.43 11.07 3.12
N GLN A 51 0.03 11.62 1.98
CA GLN A 51 -0.47 12.90 1.47
C GLN A 51 -1.95 12.83 1.09
N LEU A 52 -2.38 11.75 0.44
CA LEU A 52 -3.77 11.57 0.01
C LEU A 52 -4.70 11.34 1.20
N VAL A 53 -4.27 10.60 2.21
CA VAL A 53 -5.01 10.43 3.47
C VAL A 53 -5.19 11.77 4.18
N LYS A 54 -4.16 12.62 4.22
CA LYS A 54 -4.28 14.01 4.74
C LYS A 54 -5.23 14.89 3.93
N ALA A 55 -5.43 14.57 2.65
CA ALA A 55 -6.44 15.17 1.79
C ALA A 55 -7.79 14.43 1.88
N ASN A 56 -8.08 13.76 3.00
CA ASN A 56 -9.31 13.01 3.30
C ASN A 56 -9.58 11.78 2.42
N SER A 57 -8.60 11.29 1.66
CA SER A 57 -8.78 10.05 0.90
C SER A 57 -8.63 8.81 1.78
N GLN A 58 -9.31 7.72 1.42
CA GLN A 58 -9.30 6.45 2.13
C GLN A 58 -8.66 5.34 1.27
N PHE A 59 -8.05 4.36 1.93
CA PHE A 59 -7.36 3.25 1.27
C PHE A 59 -7.84 1.91 1.86
N ILE A 60 -8.14 0.97 0.98
CA ILE A 60 -8.33 -0.45 1.27
C ILE A 60 -7.31 -1.19 0.42
N ILE A 61 -6.40 -1.91 1.06
CA ILE A 61 -5.27 -2.53 0.37
C ILE A 61 -5.18 -3.99 0.78
N ALA A 62 -5.21 -4.90 -0.20
CA ALA A 62 -4.72 -6.26 -0.02
C ALA A 62 -3.21 -6.25 -0.29
N THR A 63 -2.40 -6.66 0.69
CA THR A 63 -0.94 -6.59 0.60
C THR A 63 -0.31 -7.67 1.47
N HIS A 64 0.80 -8.21 0.97
CA HIS A 64 1.74 -9.07 1.66
C HIS A 64 2.99 -8.31 2.11
N SER A 65 3.12 -7.03 1.76
CA SER A 65 4.27 -6.19 2.11
C SER A 65 4.23 -5.72 3.56
N PRO A 66 5.21 -6.12 4.41
CA PRO A 66 5.38 -5.52 5.73
C PRO A 66 5.60 -4.01 5.68
N ILE A 67 6.20 -3.49 4.59
CA ILE A 67 6.44 -2.07 4.42
C ILE A 67 5.10 -1.33 4.35
N LEU A 68 4.18 -1.76 3.49
CA LEU A 68 2.88 -1.10 3.34
C LEU A 68 2.01 -1.26 4.60
N MET A 69 2.03 -2.44 5.22
CA MET A 69 1.30 -2.70 6.47
C MET A 69 1.77 -1.85 7.64
N ALA A 70 3.02 -1.35 7.62
CA ALA A 70 3.57 -0.49 8.66
C ALA A 70 3.01 0.96 8.66
N TYR A 71 2.02 1.27 7.81
CA TYR A 71 1.40 2.60 7.80
C TYR A 71 0.81 2.96 9.18
N PRO A 72 1.16 4.12 9.76
CA PRO A 72 0.69 4.50 11.09
C PRO A 72 -0.84 4.60 11.19
N GLY A 73 -1.43 3.91 12.16
CA GLY A 73 -2.89 3.90 12.36
C GLY A 73 -3.67 3.04 11.38
N ALA A 74 -3.01 2.23 10.54
CA ALA A 74 -3.67 1.23 9.72
C ALA A 74 -4.40 0.19 10.59
N ARG A 75 -5.58 -0.22 10.15
CA ARG A 75 -6.27 -1.40 10.67
C ARG A 75 -5.92 -2.58 9.77
N ILE A 76 -5.28 -3.59 10.34
CA ILE A 76 -4.83 -4.76 9.60
C ILE A 76 -5.82 -5.90 9.87
N TYR A 77 -6.32 -6.49 8.78
CA TYR A 77 -7.19 -7.65 8.83
C TYR A 77 -6.47 -8.83 8.19
N GLN A 78 -6.43 -9.94 8.91
CA GLN A 78 -6.00 -11.23 8.39
C GLN A 78 -7.23 -12.01 7.96
N ILE A 79 -7.14 -12.65 6.80
CA ILE A 79 -8.17 -13.53 6.27
C ILE A 79 -7.57 -14.94 6.23
N ASP A 80 -8.15 -15.84 7.00
CA ASP A 80 -7.73 -17.24 7.07
C ASP A 80 -8.95 -18.18 7.22
N GLN A 81 -8.71 -19.46 7.51
CA GLN A 81 -9.78 -20.47 7.65
C GLN A 81 -10.75 -20.18 8.81
N SER A 82 -10.34 -19.39 9.79
CA SER A 82 -11.18 -18.96 10.93
C SER A 82 -12.06 -17.74 10.60
N GLY A 83 -11.84 -17.08 9.45
CA GLY A 83 -12.59 -15.92 9.00
C GLY A 83 -11.73 -14.67 8.86
N ILE A 84 -12.33 -13.50 9.14
CA ILE A 84 -11.67 -12.19 9.04
C ILE A 84 -11.41 -11.66 10.45
N ASN A 85 -10.14 -11.54 10.83
CA ASN A 85 -9.73 -11.12 12.16
C ASN A 85 -8.87 -9.86 12.09
N GLN A 86 -9.14 -8.89 12.95
CA GLN A 86 -8.23 -7.74 13.10
C GLN A 86 -7.03 -8.17 13.93
N ILE A 87 -5.82 -7.95 13.41
CA ILE A 87 -4.56 -8.29 14.07
C ILE A 87 -3.65 -7.07 14.18
N LYS A 88 -2.62 -7.16 15.03
CA LYS A 88 -1.57 -6.13 15.07
C LYS A 88 -0.57 -6.37 13.95
N TYR A 89 0.15 -5.33 13.59
CA TYR A 89 1.21 -5.39 12.58
C TYR A 89 2.27 -6.44 12.92
N GLU A 90 2.70 -6.46 14.18
CA GLU A 90 3.73 -7.38 14.67
C GLU A 90 3.28 -8.85 14.73
N ASP A 91 1.97 -9.06 14.72
CA ASP A 91 1.35 -10.38 14.73
C ASP A 91 1.16 -10.94 13.31
N THR A 92 1.41 -10.13 12.26
CA THR A 92 1.31 -10.60 10.87
C THR A 92 2.43 -11.59 10.56
N GLU A 93 2.10 -12.67 9.84
CA GLU A 93 3.07 -13.66 9.38
C GLU A 93 4.20 -13.00 8.57
N HIS A 94 3.83 -12.13 7.62
CA HIS A 94 4.80 -11.43 6.78
C HIS A 94 5.79 -10.59 7.59
N TYR A 95 5.33 -9.90 8.65
CA TYR A 95 6.24 -9.19 9.55
C TYR A 95 7.19 -10.14 10.26
N GLN A 96 6.66 -11.20 10.89
CA GLN A 96 7.46 -12.11 11.71
C GLN A 96 8.51 -12.85 10.88
N VAL A 97 8.11 -13.42 9.74
CA VAL A 97 9.00 -14.16 8.83
C VAL A 97 10.06 -13.23 8.25
N THR A 98 9.66 -12.06 7.73
CA THR A 98 10.61 -11.10 7.14
C THR A 98 11.62 -10.60 8.17
N LYS A 99 11.16 -10.25 9.39
CA LYS A 99 12.03 -9.77 10.46
C LYS A 99 13.00 -10.85 10.92
N ALA A 100 12.53 -12.08 11.12
CA ALA A 100 13.39 -13.20 11.51
C ALA A 100 14.49 -13.45 10.47
N PHE A 101 14.11 -13.49 9.19
CA PHE A 101 15.04 -13.70 8.08
C PHE A 101 16.09 -12.60 7.96
N LEU A 102 15.67 -11.33 8.08
CA LEU A 102 16.59 -10.19 8.00
C LEU A 102 17.53 -10.10 9.22
N ASN A 103 17.09 -10.52 10.40
CA ASN A 103 17.91 -10.48 11.61
C ASN A 103 18.98 -11.58 11.64
N ASN A 104 18.60 -12.81 11.28
CA ASN A 104 19.53 -13.93 11.21
C ASN A 104 18.99 -15.02 10.26
N PRO A 105 19.44 -15.04 8.99
CA PRO A 105 18.93 -16.01 8.01
C PRO A 105 19.50 -17.42 8.21
N ALA A 106 20.64 -17.58 8.87
CA ALA A 106 21.37 -18.84 8.93
C ALA A 106 20.55 -20.01 9.54
N PRO A 107 19.81 -19.86 10.66
CA PRO A 107 18.98 -20.93 11.21
C PRO A 107 17.84 -21.33 10.27
N MET A 108 17.16 -20.36 9.64
CA MET A 108 16.09 -20.64 8.69
C MET A 108 16.61 -21.40 7.47
N LEU A 109 17.76 -20.97 6.92
CA LEU A 109 18.39 -21.67 5.79
C LEU A 109 18.85 -23.08 6.18
N ALA A 110 19.43 -23.26 7.37
CA ALA A 110 19.85 -24.57 7.85
C ALA A 110 18.67 -25.54 7.99
N GLN A 111 17.51 -25.07 8.49
CA GLN A 111 16.29 -25.87 8.58
C GLN A 111 15.68 -26.18 7.20
N LEU A 112 15.73 -25.23 6.26
CA LEU A 112 15.20 -25.42 4.90
C LEU A 112 16.05 -26.39 4.07
N PHE A 113 17.35 -26.49 4.35
CA PHE A 113 18.31 -27.32 3.60
C PHE A 113 18.79 -28.55 4.38
N SER A 114 18.20 -28.86 5.54
CA SER A 114 18.43 -30.13 6.22
C SER A 114 17.59 -31.21 5.55
N ASP A 115 18.22 -32.00 4.68
CA ASP A 115 17.63 -33.21 4.08
C ASP A 115 17.23 -34.25 5.14
#